data_AF-A7GFJ1-F1
#
_entry.id   AF-A7GFJ1-F1
#
_cell.length_a   1.000
_cell.length_b   1.000
_cell.length_c   1.000
_cell.angle_alpha   90.00
_cell.angle_beta   90.00
_cell.angle_gamma   90.00
#
_symmetry.space_group_name_H-M   'P 1'
#
loop_
_entity.id
_entity.type
_entity.pdbx_description
1 polymer ?
#
loop_
_entity_poly.entity_id
_entity_poly.type
_entity_poly.pdbx_seq_one_letter_code
_entity_poly.pdbx_strand_id
1 'polypeptide(L)'
;MDGKLVFAIVTITLALAFYTAGVWSERKSNTLKKWHVITFWIGLVFDTTGTLTMEKIVKTGNTAISSNKLALHGITGGLAIVLMLLHALWATWVLYKKDENKKVIFHKFSITVWVIWLIPYIIGMIIGMS
;
A
#
# COMPACT_ATOMS: atom_id res chain seq x y z
N MET A 1 22.28 1.92 -12.45
CA MET A 1 20.93 2.17 -11.90
C MET A 1 21.03 3.39 -11.02
N ASP A 2 20.24 4.44 -11.27
CA ASP A 2 20.18 5.60 -10.39
C ASP A 2 19.88 5.16 -8.95
N GLY A 3 20.66 5.60 -7.96
CA GLY A 3 20.42 5.23 -6.55
C GLY A 3 19.00 5.57 -6.06
N LYS A 4 18.34 6.52 -6.72
CA LYS A 4 16.93 6.88 -6.50
C LYS A 4 15.94 5.77 -6.90
N LEU A 5 16.21 5.03 -7.98
CA LEU A 5 15.38 3.90 -8.42
C LEU A 5 15.46 2.74 -7.44
N VAL A 6 16.67 2.40 -7.00
CA VAL A 6 16.89 1.34 -6.00
C VAL A 6 16.18 1.69 -4.70
N PHE A 7 16.29 2.95 -4.25
CA PHE A 7 15.57 3.43 -3.07
C PHE A 7 14.05 3.31 -3.24
N ALA A 8 13.47 3.73 -4.38
CA ALA A 8 12.04 3.63 -4.63
C ALA A 8 11.53 2.18 -4.59
N ILE A 9 12.24 1.24 -5.24
CA ILE A 9 11.90 -0.18 -5.28
C ILE A 9 11.95 -0.79 -3.88
N VAL A 10 13.00 -0.50 -3.11
CA VAL A 10 13.14 -0.96 -1.72
C VAL A 10 12.00 -0.43 -0.87
N THR A 11 11.67 0.86 -0.99
CA THR A 11 10.59 1.52 -0.23
C THR A 11 9.22 0.89 -0.53
N ILE A 12 8.90 0.64 -1.80
CA ILE A 12 7.65 -0.02 -2.22
C ILE A 12 7.59 -1.48 -1.75
N THR A 13 8.72 -2.19 -1.77
CA THR A 13 8.77 -3.59 -1.33
C THR A 13 8.61 -3.68 0.19
N LEU A 14 9.17 -2.74 0.95
CA LEU A 14 8.93 -2.58 2.38
C LEU A 14 7.45 -2.24 2.66
N ALA A 15 6.83 -1.37 1.86
CA ALA A 15 5.40 -1.08 1.96
C ALA A 15 4.56 -2.36 1.83
N LEU A 16 4.81 -3.17 0.79
CA LEU A 16 4.16 -4.47 0.60
C LEU A 16 4.38 -5.39 1.81
N ALA A 17 5.61 -5.49 2.30
CA ALA A 17 5.95 -6.38 3.41
C ALA A 17 5.23 -5.96 4.70
N PHE A 18 5.27 -4.68 5.07
CA PHE A 18 4.57 -4.17 6.25
C PHE A 18 3.06 -4.28 6.12
N TYR A 19 2.51 -3.98 4.95
CA TYR A 19 1.08 -4.03 4.73
C TYR A 19 0.56 -5.48 4.79
N THR A 20 1.23 -6.40 4.10
CA THR A 20 0.90 -7.83 4.13
C THR A 20 1.07 -8.40 5.54
N ALA A 21 2.15 -8.04 6.25
CA ALA A 21 2.34 -8.44 7.63
C ALA A 21 1.23 -7.89 8.55
N GLY A 22 0.80 -6.65 8.34
CA GLY A 22 -0.33 -6.03 9.07
C GLY A 22 -1.63 -6.81 8.90
N VAL A 23 -2.03 -7.07 7.65
CA VAL A 23 -3.27 -7.80 7.31
C VAL A 23 -3.22 -9.25 7.78
N TRP A 24 -2.09 -9.93 7.59
CA TRP A 24 -1.97 -11.35 7.95
C TRP A 24 -1.80 -11.58 9.45
N SER A 25 -1.10 -10.67 10.15
CA SER A 25 -0.98 -10.69 11.61
C SER A 25 -2.32 -10.42 12.29
N GLU A 26 -3.10 -9.49 11.72
CA GLU A 26 -4.47 -9.21 12.13
C GLU A 26 -5.35 -10.46 12.00
N ARG A 27 -5.31 -11.12 10.83
CA ARG A 27 -6.03 -12.37 10.58
C ARG A 27 -5.60 -13.48 11.54
N LYS A 28 -4.30 -13.65 11.78
CA LYS A 28 -3.78 -14.68 12.70
C LYS A 28 -4.19 -14.42 14.14
N SER A 29 -4.30 -13.15 14.53
CA SER A 29 -4.70 -12.75 15.88
C SER A 29 -6.22 -12.78 16.10
N ASN A 30 -7.03 -12.94 15.04
CA ASN A 30 -8.51 -12.82 15.08
C ASN A 30 -9.01 -11.58 15.83
N THR A 31 -8.17 -10.55 15.94
CA THR A 31 -8.46 -9.36 16.72
C THR A 31 -7.60 -8.20 16.27
N LEU A 32 -8.21 -7.03 16.19
CA LEU A 32 -7.51 -5.79 15.86
C LEU A 32 -6.80 -5.26 17.12
N LYS A 33 -5.46 -5.16 17.06
CA LYS A 33 -4.62 -4.60 18.12
C LYS A 33 -4.01 -3.28 17.65
N LYS A 34 -3.58 -2.44 18.60
CA LYS A 34 -2.84 -1.18 18.34
C LYS A 34 -1.65 -1.38 17.40
N TRP A 35 -0.93 -2.50 17.54
CA TRP A 35 0.20 -2.85 16.68
C TRP A 35 -0.16 -3.00 15.19
N HIS A 36 -1.34 -3.54 14.86
CA HIS A 36 -1.78 -3.67 13.46
C HIS A 36 -2.03 -2.30 12.83
N VAL A 37 -2.64 -1.39 13.58
CA VAL A 37 -2.87 0.00 13.15
C VAL A 37 -1.53 0.69 12.87
N ILE A 38 -0.55 0.55 13.76
CA ILE A 38 0.79 1.12 13.56
C ILE A 38 1.43 0.57 12.28
N THR A 39 1.37 -0.74 12.02
CA THR A 39 1.91 -1.32 10.78
C THR A 39 1.20 -0.82 9.53
N PHE A 40 -0.12 -0.57 9.57
CA PHE A 40 -0.85 0.02 8.45
C PHE A 40 -0.41 1.45 8.17
N TRP A 41 -0.24 2.28 9.21
CA TRP A 41 0.28 3.64 9.05
C TRP A 41 1.70 3.68 8.52
N ILE A 42 2.58 2.82 9.03
CA ILE A 42 3.95 2.67 8.53
C ILE A 42 3.92 2.25 7.05
N GLY A 43 3.15 1.22 6.71
CA GLY A 43 2.97 0.76 5.33
C GLY A 43 2.49 1.87 4.39
N LEU A 44 1.54 2.70 4.83
CA LEU A 44 1.03 3.83 4.07
C LEU A 44 2.09 4.90 3.80
N VAL A 45 2.92 5.21 4.79
CA VAL A 45 4.01 6.18 4.63
C VAL A 45 5.04 5.66 3.63
N PHE A 46 5.41 4.39 3.73
CA PHE A 46 6.32 3.75 2.75
C PHE A 46 5.70 3.73 1.34
N ASP A 47 4.41 3.36 1.21
CA ASP A 47 3.73 3.28 -0.08
C ASP A 47 3.62 4.66 -0.76
N THR A 48 3.22 5.68 0.01
CA THR A 48 3.14 7.07 -0.46
C THR A 48 4.50 7.57 -0.90
N THR A 49 5.54 7.33 -0.08
CA THR A 49 6.91 7.77 -0.38
C THR A 49 7.45 7.07 -1.62
N GLY A 50 7.23 5.76 -1.74
CA GLY A 50 7.67 4.97 -2.88
C GLY A 50 6.97 5.38 -4.17
N THR A 51 5.65 5.52 -4.14
CA THR A 51 4.83 5.95 -5.31
C THR A 51 5.23 7.36 -5.77
N LEU A 52 5.36 8.32 -4.86
CA LEU A 52 5.79 9.69 -5.19
C LEU A 52 7.22 9.74 -5.72
N THR A 53 8.12 8.92 -5.18
CA THR A 53 9.51 8.86 -5.65
C THR A 53 9.56 8.25 -7.05
N MET A 54 8.79 7.19 -7.31
CA MET A 54 8.67 6.58 -8.64
C MET A 54 8.09 7.55 -9.66
N GLU A 55 7.00 8.27 -9.32
CA GLU A 55 6.45 9.32 -10.19
C GLU A 55 7.47 10.41 -10.52
N LYS A 56 8.23 10.89 -9.53
CA LYS A 56 9.26 11.91 -9.74
C LYS A 56 10.37 11.40 -10.66
N ILE A 57 10.82 10.17 -10.45
CA ILE A 57 11.84 9.54 -11.29
C ILE A 57 11.37 9.46 -12.73
N VAL A 58 10.13 9.04 -12.99
CA VAL A 58 9.63 8.94 -14.38
C VAL A 58 9.39 10.31 -15.01
N LYS A 59 9.01 11.34 -14.23
CA LYS A 59 8.88 12.71 -14.75
C LYS A 59 10.24 13.35 -15.10
N THR A 60 11.31 12.97 -14.41
CA THR A 60 12.67 13.53 -14.62
C THR A 60 13.55 12.66 -15.52
N GLY A 61 13.29 11.35 -15.58
CA GLY A 61 14.02 10.38 -16.37
C GLY A 61 13.39 10.20 -17.74
N ASN A 62 14.18 10.40 -18.78
CA ASN A 62 13.83 10.23 -20.20
C ASN A 62 13.57 8.76 -20.62
N THR A 63 12.99 7.95 -19.73
CA THR A 63 12.69 6.54 -19.99
C THR A 63 11.49 6.44 -20.92
N ALA A 64 11.64 5.71 -22.03
CA ALA A 64 10.61 5.42 -23.04
C ALA A 64 9.50 4.49 -22.49
N ILE A 65 9.01 4.75 -21.28
CA ILE A 65 7.85 4.07 -20.70
C ILE A 65 6.62 4.66 -21.39
N SER A 66 5.85 3.81 -22.05
CA SER A 66 4.61 4.21 -22.72
C SER A 66 3.73 5.01 -21.75
N SER A 67 3.44 6.27 -22.10
CA SER A 67 2.76 7.25 -21.24
C SER A 67 1.44 6.73 -20.66
N ASN A 68 0.75 5.84 -21.37
CA ASN A 68 -0.48 5.21 -20.93
C ASN A 68 -0.28 4.25 -19.75
N LYS A 69 0.79 3.44 -19.75
CA LYS A 69 1.05 2.50 -18.63
C LYS A 69 1.43 3.25 -17.36
N LEU A 70 2.21 4.32 -17.49
CA LEU A 70 2.57 5.18 -16.37
C LEU A 70 1.37 5.90 -15.78
N ALA A 71 0.49 6.46 -16.62
CA ALA A 71 -0.74 7.10 -16.19
C ALA A 71 -1.66 6.12 -15.44
N LEU A 72 -1.79 4.89 -15.95
CA LEU A 72 -2.55 3.84 -15.28
C LEU A 72 -1.96 3.47 -13.92
N HIS A 73 -0.63 3.35 -13.82
CA HIS A 73 0.02 3.10 -12.53
C HIS A 73 -0.17 4.26 -11.54
N GLY A 74 -0.04 5.51 -11.99
CA GLY A 74 -0.25 6.68 -11.13
C GLY A 74 -1.68 6.76 -10.59
N ILE A 75 -2.68 6.51 -11.45
CA ILE A 75 -4.10 6.50 -11.04
C ILE A 75 -4.39 5.35 -10.08
N THR A 76 -3.97 4.13 -10.42
CA THR A 76 -4.22 2.95 -9.58
C THR A 76 -3.44 3.01 -8.26
N GLY A 77 -2.20 3.52 -8.27
CA GLY A 77 -1.38 3.76 -7.07
C GLY A 77 -1.98 4.83 -6.17
N GLY A 78 -2.45 5.94 -6.73
CA GLY A 78 -3.16 6.98 -5.97
C GLY A 78 -4.44 6.45 -5.33
N LEU A 79 -5.23 5.65 -6.06
CA LEU A 79 -6.41 4.98 -5.51
C LEU A 79 -6.03 4.01 -4.37
N ALA A 80 -4.94 3.26 -4.50
CA ALA A 80 -4.42 2.38 -3.46
C ALA A 80 -4.06 3.14 -2.18
N ILE A 81 -3.36 4.28 -2.28
CA ILE A 81 -2.99 5.11 -1.12
C ILE A 81 -4.25 5.60 -0.40
N VAL A 82 -5.26 6.09 -1.14
CA VAL A 82 -6.54 6.53 -0.56
C VAL A 82 -7.25 5.37 0.15
N LEU A 83 -7.28 4.19 -0.48
CA LEU A 83 -7.86 2.98 0.11
C LEU A 83 -7.13 2.53 1.38
N MET A 84 -5.80 2.54 1.40
CA MET A 84 -5.00 2.25 2.59
C MET A 84 -5.24 3.28 3.69
N LEU A 85 -5.41 4.56 3.34
CA LEU A 85 -5.69 5.63 4.30
C LEU A 85 -7.04 5.43 4.96
N LEU A 86 -8.08 5.20 4.16
CA LEU A 86 -9.42 4.88 4.65
C LEU A 86 -9.39 3.63 5.53
N HIS A 87 -8.63 2.62 5.13
CA HIS A 87 -8.45 1.40 5.91
C HIS A 87 -7.77 1.65 7.26
N ALA A 88 -6.68 2.42 7.31
CA ALA A 88 -5.98 2.78 8.54
C ALA A 88 -6.85 3.61 9.50
N LEU A 89 -7.63 4.55 8.96
CA LEU A 89 -8.62 5.32 9.75
C LEU A 89 -9.71 4.41 10.31
N TRP A 90 -10.27 3.53 9.47
CA TRP A 90 -11.29 2.58 9.88
C TRP A 90 -10.75 1.61 10.96
N ALA A 91 -9.50 1.17 10.84
CA ALA A 91 -8.82 0.35 11.84
C ALA A 91 -8.72 1.09 13.19
N THR A 92 -8.31 2.36 13.14
CA THR A 92 -8.23 3.22 14.33
C THR A 92 -9.60 3.37 15.00
N TRP A 93 -10.66 3.54 14.21
CA TRP A 93 -12.02 3.67 14.71
C TRP A 93 -12.57 2.37 15.31
N VAL A 94 -12.40 1.23 14.65
CA VAL A 94 -12.81 -0.09 15.15
C VAL A 94 -12.09 -0.43 16.45
N LEU A 95 -10.80 -0.08 16.55
CA LEU A 95 -10.01 -0.29 17.76
C LEU A 95 -10.52 0.56 18.94
N TYR A 96 -10.90 1.81 18.70
CA TYR A 96 -11.45 2.70 19.72
C TYR A 96 -12.81 2.22 20.22
N LYS A 97 -13.66 1.72 19.32
CA LYS A 97 -15.03 1.29 19.63
C LYS A 97 -15.10 -0.05 20.39
N LYS A 98 -14.01 -0.83 20.44
CA LYS A 98 -13.86 -2.13 21.15
C LYS A 98 -14.95 -3.16 20.86
N ASP A 99 -15.62 -3.05 19.71
CA ASP A 99 -16.78 -3.85 19.36
C ASP A 99 -16.35 -5.10 18.56
N GLU A 100 -16.56 -6.29 19.10
CA GLU A 100 -16.16 -7.57 18.50
C GLU A 100 -16.83 -7.80 17.13
N ASN A 101 -18.09 -7.38 16.95
CA ASN A 101 -18.79 -7.50 15.66
C ASN A 101 -18.12 -6.66 14.57
N LYS A 102 -17.57 -5.50 14.94
CA LYS A 102 -16.87 -4.61 14.01
C LYS A 102 -15.50 -5.14 13.62
N LYS A 103 -14.84 -5.92 14.48
CA LYS A 103 -13.58 -6.61 14.15
C LYS A 103 -13.78 -7.68 13.08
N VAL A 104 -14.88 -8.42 13.11
CA VAL A 104 -15.20 -9.43 12.08
C VAL A 104 -15.45 -8.79 10.72
N ILE A 105 -16.19 -7.67 10.68
CA ILE A 105 -16.40 -6.89 9.45
C ILE A 105 -15.08 -6.31 8.96
N PHE A 106 -14.26 -5.79 9.88
CA PHE A 106 -12.94 -5.27 9.59
C PHE A 106 -12.03 -6.32 8.95
N HIS A 107 -12.01 -7.55 9.44
CA HIS A 107 -11.23 -8.65 8.84
C HIS A 107 -11.56 -8.88 7.35
N LYS A 108 -12.84 -8.94 7.01
CA LYS A 108 -13.27 -9.11 5.60
C LYS A 108 -12.88 -7.91 4.75
N PHE A 109 -13.03 -6.71 5.30
CA PHE A 109 -12.67 -5.47 4.62
C PHE A 109 -11.15 -5.37 4.38
N SER A 110 -10.33 -5.72 5.38
CA SER A 110 -8.87 -5.72 5.34
C SER A 110 -8.31 -6.53 4.17
N ILE A 111 -8.82 -7.76 3.98
CA ILE A 111 -8.46 -8.62 2.84
C ILE A 111 -8.84 -7.99 1.51
N THR A 112 -10.04 -7.41 1.39
CA THR A 112 -10.48 -6.77 0.14
C THR A 112 -9.56 -5.60 -0.23
N VAL A 113 -9.25 -4.73 0.73
CA VAL A 113 -8.33 -3.60 0.49
C VAL A 113 -6.94 -4.12 0.10
N TRP A 114 -6.47 -5.19 0.76
CA TRP A 114 -5.19 -5.82 0.44
C TRP A 114 -5.11 -6.35 -0.98
N VAL A 115 -6.14 -7.06 -1.46
CA VAL A 115 -6.19 -7.57 -2.84
C VAL A 115 -6.23 -6.42 -3.84
N ILE A 116 -7.01 -5.35 -3.57
CA ILE A 116 -7.07 -4.19 -4.45
C ILE A 116 -5.72 -3.47 -4.52
N TRP A 117 -5.01 -3.36 -3.39
CA TRP A 117 -3.69 -2.75 -3.33
C TRP A 117 -2.62 -3.54 -4.11
N LEU A 118 -2.78 -4.86 -4.24
CA LEU A 118 -1.87 -5.69 -5.03
C LEU A 118 -1.88 -5.33 -6.53
N ILE A 119 -2.98 -4.78 -7.04
CA ILE A 119 -3.14 -4.41 -8.45
C ILE A 119 -2.13 -3.32 -8.87
N PRO A 120 -2.07 -2.13 -8.25
CA PRO A 120 -1.08 -1.11 -8.60
C PRO A 120 0.35 -1.56 -8.34
N TYR A 121 0.60 -2.39 -7.33
CA TYR A 121 1.92 -2.96 -7.07
C TYR A 121 2.40 -3.84 -8.23
N ILE A 122 1.57 -4.77 -8.70
CA ILE A 122 1.89 -5.64 -9.84
C ILE A 122 2.08 -4.81 -11.12
N ILE A 123 1.20 -3.83 -11.36
CA ILE A 123 1.32 -2.92 -12.51
C ILE A 123 2.66 -2.17 -12.44
N GLY A 124 3.03 -1.63 -11.26
CA GLY A 124 4.28 -0.92 -11.05
C GLY A 124 5.50 -1.82 -11.26
N MET A 125 5.45 -3.07 -10.80
CA MET A 125 6.51 -4.06 -11.02
C MET A 125 6.69 -4.37 -12.51
N ILE A 126 5.60 -4.62 -13.23
CA ILE A 126 5.64 -4.92 -14.68
C ILE A 126 6.23 -3.73 -15.45
N ILE A 127 5.88 -2.50 -15.09
CA ILE A 127 6.44 -1.29 -15.71
C ILE A 127 7.91 -1.11 -15.36
N GLY A 128 8.31 -1.41 -14.12
CA GLY A 128 9.71 -1.29 -13.68
C GLY A 128 10.65 -2.35 -14.27
N MET A 129 10.10 -3.49 -14.73
CA MET A 129 10.86 -4.56 -15.38
C MET A 129 10.97 -4.42 -16.91
N SER A 130 10.25 -3.48 -17.53
CA SER A 130 10.25 -3.22 -18.98
C SER A 130 11.08 -2.00 -19.36
#